data_AF-A0A2T4L4I4-F1
#
_entry.id   AF-A0A2T4L4I4-F1
#
_cell.length_a   1.000
_cell.length_b   1.000
_cell.length_c   1.000
_cell.angle_alpha   90.00
_cell.angle_beta   90.00
_cell.angle_gamma   90.00
#
_symmetry.space_group_name_H-M   'P 1'
#
loop_
_entity.id
_entity.type
_entity.pdbx_description
1 polymer ?
#
loop_
_entity_poly.entity_id
_entity_poly.type
_entity_poly.pdbx_seq_one_letter_code
_entity_poly.pdbx_strand_id
1 'polypeptide(L)'
;MSTRDKIINRIIGVRGERDEREKSELYSKFTTAFLVAYLGIFIIATISLINDYVTRQVKIPTIGIFVVFLAVNITLMITIRKNKLDTERVYTKEEYEDLLRKNKMNCLGATLFFSIVMLLFDLVWLYMWKESLNLAFILIKDGLAGVFFGVMIYFVYKRRIVKKYKIE
;
A
#
# COMPACT_ATOMS: atom_id res chain seq x y z
N MET A 1 -26.53 -12.68 -12.32
CA MET A 1 -25.07 -12.61 -12.57
C MET A 1 -24.51 -11.22 -12.22
N SER A 2 -23.51 -11.12 -11.32
CA SER A 2 -22.92 -9.85 -10.85
C SER A 2 -22.13 -9.14 -11.97
N THR A 3 -21.99 -7.81 -11.91
CA THR A 3 -21.16 -7.02 -12.85
C THR A 3 -19.73 -7.54 -12.92
N ARG A 4 -19.18 -7.99 -11.78
CA ARG A 4 -17.86 -8.63 -11.70
C ARG A 4 -17.79 -9.91 -12.53
N ASP A 5 -18.80 -10.77 -12.40
CA ASP A 5 -18.85 -12.04 -13.13
C ASP A 5 -18.94 -11.80 -14.63
N LYS A 6 -19.70 -10.77 -15.07
CA LYS A 6 -19.81 -10.41 -16.49
C LYS A 6 -18.46 -9.98 -17.08
N ILE A 7 -17.69 -9.20 -16.33
CA ILE A 7 -16.35 -8.76 -16.75
C ILE A 7 -15.41 -9.96 -16.87
N ILE A 8 -15.36 -10.82 -15.84
CA ILE A 8 -14.48 -11.98 -15.82
C ILE A 8 -14.85 -12.95 -16.94
N ASN A 9 -16.14 -13.25 -17.13
CA ASN A 9 -16.62 -14.13 -18.20
C ASN A 9 -16.29 -13.57 -19.59
N ARG A 10 -16.33 -12.25 -19.77
CA ARG A 10 -15.89 -11.61 -21.02
C ARG A 10 -14.39 -11.77 -21.25
N ILE A 11 -13.55 -11.61 -20.23
CA ILE A 11 -12.08 -11.71 -20.33
C ILE A 11 -11.66 -13.12 -20.78
N ILE A 12 -12.31 -14.16 -20.27
CA ILE A 12 -11.97 -15.56 -20.57
C ILE A 12 -12.76 -16.16 -21.75
N GLY A 13 -13.69 -15.40 -22.35
CA GLY A 13 -14.49 -15.85 -23.49
C GLY A 13 -15.62 -16.85 -23.20
N VAL A 14 -16.14 -16.94 -21.96
CA VAL A 14 -17.20 -17.90 -21.58
C VAL A 14 -18.54 -17.18 -21.41
N ARG A 15 -19.63 -17.78 -21.92
CA ARG A 15 -20.99 -17.18 -21.87
C ARG A 15 -21.93 -17.79 -20.82
N GLY A 16 -21.60 -18.94 -20.25
CA GLY A 16 -22.45 -19.69 -19.30
C GLY A 16 -22.33 -19.24 -17.84
N GLU A 17 -23.34 -19.60 -17.04
CA GLU A 17 -23.27 -19.52 -15.59
C GLU A 17 -22.36 -20.61 -15.02
N ARG A 18 -21.73 -20.31 -13.88
CA ARG A 18 -20.77 -21.19 -13.22
C ARG A 18 -21.25 -21.59 -11.85
N ASP A 19 -20.92 -22.82 -11.47
CA ASP A 19 -21.06 -23.31 -10.12
C ASP A 19 -20.12 -22.56 -9.15
N GLU A 20 -20.44 -22.56 -7.86
CA GLU A 20 -19.66 -21.91 -6.81
C GLU A 20 -18.22 -22.46 -6.75
N ARG A 21 -18.05 -23.76 -6.95
CA ARG A 21 -16.72 -24.39 -6.99
C ARG A 21 -15.86 -23.84 -8.11
N GLU A 22 -16.41 -23.76 -9.33
CA GLU A 22 -15.70 -23.22 -10.49
C GLU A 22 -15.38 -21.73 -10.32
N LYS A 23 -16.28 -20.95 -9.72
CA LYS A 23 -16.04 -19.53 -9.40
C LYS A 23 -14.89 -19.37 -8.42
N SER A 24 -14.86 -20.18 -7.37
CA SER A 24 -13.81 -20.15 -6.34
C SER A 24 -12.43 -20.44 -6.95
N GLU A 25 -12.33 -21.50 -7.76
CA GLU A 25 -11.07 -21.86 -8.42
C GLU A 25 -10.61 -20.77 -9.39
N LEU A 26 -11.53 -20.23 -10.19
CA LEU A 26 -11.23 -19.13 -11.12
C LEU A 26 -10.73 -17.89 -10.37
N TYR A 27 -11.40 -17.47 -9.30
CA TYR A 27 -10.99 -16.30 -8.52
C TYR A 27 -9.64 -16.52 -7.85
N SER A 28 -9.32 -17.74 -7.41
CA SER A 28 -7.99 -18.07 -6.91
C SER A 28 -6.91 -17.85 -7.98
N LYS A 29 -7.12 -18.35 -9.21
CA LYS A 29 -6.18 -18.12 -10.32
C LYS A 29 -6.05 -16.65 -10.71
N PHE A 30 -7.17 -15.91 -10.76
CA PHE A 30 -7.15 -14.47 -11.00
C PHE A 30 -6.43 -13.70 -9.90
N THR A 31 -6.57 -14.11 -8.64
CA THR A 31 -5.86 -13.48 -7.50
C THR A 31 -4.36 -13.70 -7.62
N THR A 32 -3.91 -14.91 -7.97
CA THR A 32 -2.48 -15.18 -8.20
C THR A 32 -1.94 -14.34 -9.36
N ALA A 33 -2.65 -14.29 -10.49
CA ALA A 33 -2.26 -13.48 -11.63
C ALA A 33 -2.22 -11.97 -11.28
N PHE A 34 -3.19 -11.50 -10.50
CA PHE A 34 -3.23 -10.13 -9.99
C PHE A 34 -2.03 -9.84 -9.09
N LEU A 35 -1.65 -10.73 -8.17
CA LEU A 35 -0.48 -10.52 -7.30
C LEU A 35 0.82 -10.40 -8.12
N VAL A 36 1.00 -11.25 -9.14
CA VAL A 36 2.16 -11.18 -10.04
C VAL A 36 2.15 -9.86 -10.81
N ALA A 37 1.00 -9.49 -11.40
CA ALA A 37 0.86 -8.24 -12.13
C ALA A 37 1.06 -7.01 -11.22
N TYR A 38 0.56 -7.05 -9.99
CA TYR A 38 0.70 -5.99 -9.00
C TYR A 38 2.17 -5.75 -8.65
N LEU A 39 2.94 -6.81 -8.38
CA LEU A 39 4.38 -6.72 -8.17
C LEU A 39 5.13 -6.27 -9.43
N GLY A 40 4.73 -6.76 -10.60
CA GLY A 40 5.30 -6.34 -11.88
C GLY A 40 5.09 -4.85 -12.15
N ILE A 41 3.88 -4.33 -11.93
CA ILE A 41 3.55 -2.90 -12.06
C ILE A 41 4.39 -2.08 -11.09
N PHE A 42 4.57 -2.54 -9.84
CA PHE A 42 5.41 -1.85 -8.87
C PHE A 42 6.87 -1.75 -9.34
N ILE A 43 7.43 -2.84 -9.89
CA ILE A 43 8.79 -2.86 -10.44
C ILE A 43 8.89 -1.92 -11.66
N ILE A 44 7.95 -1.99 -12.59
CA ILE A 44 7.93 -1.13 -13.78
C ILE A 44 7.79 0.34 -13.39
N ALA A 45 6.92 0.66 -12.43
CA ALA A 45 6.75 2.01 -11.90
C ALA A 45 8.07 2.53 -11.32
N THR A 46 8.76 1.70 -10.53
CA THR A 46 10.05 2.03 -9.94
C THR A 46 11.13 2.27 -11.00
N ILE A 47 11.26 1.37 -11.98
CA ILE A 47 12.21 1.52 -13.09
C ILE A 47 11.89 2.77 -13.91
N SER A 48 10.61 3.03 -14.20
CA SER A 48 10.19 4.21 -14.95
C SER A 48 10.55 5.49 -14.20
N LEU A 49 10.39 5.52 -12.89
CA LEU A 49 10.80 6.66 -12.06
C LEU A 49 12.32 6.85 -12.06
N ILE A 50 13.10 5.77 -11.95
CA ILE A 50 14.57 5.83 -12.07
C ILE A 50 14.98 6.34 -13.45
N ASN A 51 14.33 5.87 -14.51
CA ASN A 51 14.64 6.29 -15.87
C ASN A 51 14.28 7.76 -16.11
N ASP A 52 13.13 8.22 -15.60
CA ASP A 52 12.73 9.63 -15.65
C ASP A 52 13.70 10.51 -14.85
N TYR A 53 14.22 10.00 -13.73
CA TYR A 53 15.30 10.64 -12.97
C TYR A 53 16.61 10.75 -13.78
N VAL A 54 17.07 9.65 -14.39
CA VAL A 54 18.31 9.62 -15.19
C VAL A 54 18.20 10.52 -16.43
N THR A 55 17.04 10.51 -17.09
CA THR A 55 16.80 11.31 -18.31
C THR A 55 16.39 12.75 -18.02
N ARG A 56 16.20 13.12 -16.74
CA ARG A 56 15.74 14.43 -16.26
C ARG A 56 14.44 14.91 -16.91
N GLN A 57 13.59 13.98 -17.32
CA GLN A 57 12.31 14.26 -17.96
C GLN A 57 11.25 13.38 -17.32
N VAL A 58 10.30 14.01 -16.61
CA VAL A 58 9.14 13.30 -16.07
C VAL A 58 8.19 12.99 -17.22
N LYS A 59 7.94 11.71 -17.48
CA LYS A 59 7.10 11.27 -18.58
C LYS A 59 5.66 11.04 -18.10
N ILE A 60 4.69 11.50 -18.89
CA ILE A 60 3.26 11.30 -18.62
C ILE A 60 2.88 9.83 -18.34
N PRO A 61 3.42 8.82 -19.08
CA PRO A 61 3.19 7.42 -18.75
C PRO A 61 3.61 7.01 -17.33
N THR A 62 4.74 7.51 -16.83
CA THR A 62 5.22 7.22 -15.47
C THR A 62 4.24 7.74 -14.43
N ILE A 63 3.76 8.98 -14.62
CA ILE A 63 2.73 9.57 -13.77
C ILE A 63 1.45 8.72 -13.80
N GLY A 64 1.01 8.31 -15.00
CA GLY A 64 -0.19 7.47 -15.17
C GLY A 64 -0.09 6.13 -14.44
N ILE A 65 1.04 5.44 -14.55
CA ILE A 65 1.29 4.17 -13.84
C ILE A 65 1.22 4.37 -12.32
N PHE A 66 1.85 5.44 -11.80
CA PHE A 66 1.81 5.76 -10.38
C PHE A 66 0.39 6.06 -9.88
N VAL A 67 -0.39 6.84 -10.64
CA VAL A 67 -1.78 7.17 -10.28
C VAL A 67 -2.63 5.90 -10.23
N VAL A 68 -2.51 5.01 -11.22
CA VAL A 68 -3.24 3.74 -11.23
C VAL A 68 -2.82 2.85 -10.05
N PHE A 69 -1.51 2.75 -9.79
CA PHE A 69 -0.99 1.97 -8.66
C PHE A 69 -1.50 2.49 -7.31
N LEU A 70 -1.52 3.81 -7.11
CA LEU A 70 -2.08 4.44 -5.91
C LEU A 70 -3.59 4.22 -5.81
N ALA A 71 -4.34 4.35 -6.90
CA ALA A 71 -5.79 4.14 -6.90
C ALA A 71 -6.16 2.70 -6.51
N VAL A 72 -5.40 1.70 -7.00
CA VAL A 72 -5.56 0.29 -6.62
C VAL A 72 -5.30 0.10 -5.12
N ASN A 73 -4.20 0.65 -4.60
CA ASN A 73 -3.84 0.56 -3.18
C ASN A 73 -4.89 1.19 -2.27
N ILE A 74 -5.36 2.39 -2.61
CA ILE A 74 -6.40 3.10 -1.85
C ILE A 74 -7.70 2.28 -1.87
N THR A 75 -8.10 1.76 -3.02
CA THR A 75 -9.32 0.94 -3.16
C THR A 75 -9.24 -0.33 -2.32
N LEU A 76 -8.10 -1.03 -2.35
CA LEU A 76 -7.86 -2.20 -1.51
C LEU A 76 -7.94 -1.85 -0.03
N MET A 77 -7.24 -0.79 0.40
CA MET A 77 -7.24 -0.34 1.78
C MET A 77 -8.65 -0.02 2.29
N ILE A 78 -9.43 0.75 1.52
CA ILE A 78 -10.81 1.10 1.85
C ILE A 78 -11.68 -0.16 1.93
N THR A 79 -11.57 -1.06 0.96
CA THR A 79 -12.41 -2.26 0.88
C THR A 79 -12.11 -3.23 2.02
N ILE A 80 -10.84 -3.49 2.29
CA ILE A 80 -10.38 -4.32 3.42
C ILE A 80 -10.93 -3.75 4.73
N ARG A 81 -10.82 -2.44 4.91
CA ARG A 81 -11.27 -1.79 6.13
C ARG A 81 -12.79 -1.79 6.29
N LYS A 82 -13.52 -1.47 5.21
CA LYS A 82 -14.99 -1.49 5.16
C LYS A 82 -15.55 -2.86 5.55
N ASN A 83 -14.88 -3.92 5.08
CA ASN A 83 -15.28 -5.30 5.34
C ASN A 83 -14.66 -5.87 6.62
N LYS A 84 -13.86 -5.09 7.37
CA LYS A 84 -13.16 -5.50 8.61
C LYS A 84 -12.27 -6.74 8.43
N LEU A 85 -11.73 -6.94 7.22
CA LEU A 85 -10.88 -8.10 6.89
C LEU A 85 -9.48 -8.00 7.52
N ASP A 86 -9.10 -6.81 7.98
CA ASP A 86 -7.86 -6.50 8.70
C ASP A 86 -8.06 -6.39 10.21
N THR A 87 -9.20 -6.84 10.75
CA THR A 87 -9.51 -6.71 12.18
C THR A 87 -9.01 -7.92 12.95
N GLU A 88 -8.12 -7.68 13.91
CA GLU A 88 -7.55 -8.71 14.77
C GLU A 88 -8.30 -8.76 16.10
N ARG A 89 -8.81 -9.93 16.46
CA ARG A 89 -9.58 -10.14 17.70
C ARG A 89 -8.66 -10.75 18.74
N VAL A 90 -8.50 -10.09 19.87
CA VAL A 90 -7.68 -10.54 20.99
C VAL A 90 -8.54 -10.94 22.18
N TYR A 91 -8.22 -12.06 22.81
CA TYR A 91 -9.02 -12.66 23.89
C TYR A 91 -8.33 -12.58 25.25
N THR A 92 -7.05 -12.20 25.29
CA THR A 92 -6.32 -11.95 26.55
C THR A 92 -5.63 -10.59 26.55
N LYS A 93 -5.24 -10.11 27.74
CA LYS A 93 -4.47 -8.87 27.88
C LYS A 93 -3.04 -9.03 27.33
N GLU A 94 -2.44 -10.20 27.51
CA GLU A 94 -1.10 -10.52 27.00
C GLU A 94 -1.05 -10.50 25.47
N GLU A 95 -2.03 -11.10 24.79
CA GLU A 95 -2.16 -11.03 23.33
C GLU A 95 -2.27 -9.58 22.84
N TYR A 96 -3.04 -8.74 23.54
CA TYR A 96 -3.19 -7.33 23.20
C TYR A 96 -1.86 -6.57 23.31
N GLU A 97 -1.09 -6.82 24.36
CA GLU A 97 0.20 -6.16 24.58
C GLU A 97 1.28 -6.63 23.60
N ASP A 98 1.33 -7.92 23.27
CA ASP A 98 2.26 -8.45 22.25
C ASP A 98 1.94 -7.87 20.87
N LEU A 99 0.66 -7.81 20.50
CA LEU A 99 0.24 -7.24 19.23
C LEU A 99 0.52 -5.73 19.15
N LEU A 100 0.32 -5.00 20.24
CA LEU A 100 0.71 -3.59 20.33
C LEU A 100 2.21 -3.41 20.17
N ARG A 101 3.04 -4.30 20.74
CA ARG A 101 4.49 -4.23 20.61
C ARG A 101 4.94 -4.45 19.18
N LYS A 102 4.40 -5.48 18.52
CA LYS A 102 4.63 -5.75 17.08
C LYS A 102 4.20 -4.56 16.22
N ASN A 103 3.02 -4.00 16.48
CA ASN A 103 2.53 -2.83 15.76
C ASN A 103 3.41 -1.59 15.97
N LYS A 104 3.95 -1.34 17.17
CA LYS A 104 4.92 -0.25 17.40
C LYS A 104 6.18 -0.44 16.55
N MET A 105 6.69 -1.67 16.46
CA MET A 105 7.87 -1.98 15.65
C MET A 105 7.60 -1.79 14.15
N ASN A 106 6.41 -2.20 13.68
CA ASN A 106 5.96 -1.93 12.32
C ASN A 106 5.78 -0.43 12.05
N CYS A 107 5.35 0.36 13.05
CA CYS A 107 5.27 1.82 12.92
C CYS A 107 6.66 2.44 12.77
N LEU A 108 7.65 2.01 13.56
CA LEU A 108 9.03 2.48 13.43
C LEU A 108 9.61 2.16 12.04
N GLY A 109 9.36 0.95 11.54
CA GLY A 109 9.73 0.58 10.17
C GLY A 109 9.06 1.47 9.12
N ALA A 110 7.77 1.76 9.29
CA ALA A 110 7.03 2.64 8.38
C ALA A 110 7.51 4.10 8.43
N THR A 111 7.83 4.63 9.61
CA THR A 111 8.45 5.95 9.80
C THR A 111 9.75 6.05 9.03
N LEU A 112 10.67 5.09 9.24
CA LEU A 112 11.98 5.09 8.59
C LEU A 112 11.85 4.96 7.07
N PHE A 113 11.01 4.04 6.61
CA PHE A 113 10.76 3.86 5.19
C PHE A 113 10.22 5.14 4.54
N PHE A 114 9.23 5.79 5.16
CA PHE A 114 8.63 7.00 4.62
C PHE A 114 9.63 8.18 4.61
N SER A 115 10.41 8.36 5.67
CA SER A 115 11.48 9.37 5.69
C SER A 115 12.53 9.12 4.61
N ILE A 116 12.95 7.88 4.38
CA ILE A 116 13.91 7.53 3.31
C ILE A 116 13.32 7.83 1.93
N VAL A 117 12.06 7.48 1.70
CA VAL A 117 11.38 7.75 0.43
C VAL A 117 11.27 9.26 0.17
N MET A 118 10.91 10.05 1.20
CA MET A 118 10.85 11.51 1.10
C MET A 118 12.23 12.13 0.83
N LEU A 119 13.27 11.64 1.51
CA LEU A 119 14.64 12.09 1.29
C LEU A 119 15.12 11.80 -0.13
N LEU A 120 14.81 10.61 -0.66
CA LEU A 120 15.11 10.27 -2.05
C LEU A 120 14.37 11.20 -3.02
N PHE A 121 13.11 11.52 -2.74
CA PHE A 121 12.32 12.45 -3.55
C PHE A 121 12.90 13.87 -3.54
N ASP A 122 13.30 14.37 -2.38
CA ASP A 122 13.91 15.70 -2.23
C ASP A 122 15.28 15.78 -2.93
N LEU A 123 16.10 14.72 -2.85
CA LEU A 123 17.37 14.65 -3.59
C LEU A 123 17.15 14.67 -5.11
N VAL A 124 16.13 13.97 -5.59
CA VAL A 124 15.72 13.99 -7.00
C VAL A 124 15.29 15.40 -7.41
N TRP A 125 14.47 16.06 -6.58
CA TRP A 125 13.97 17.42 -6.82
C TRP A 125 15.10 18.46 -6.89
N LEU A 126 16.00 18.43 -5.90
CA LEU A 126 17.22 19.24 -5.83
C LEU A 126 18.07 19.14 -7.11
N TYR A 127 18.27 17.91 -7.57
CA TYR A 127 19.04 17.64 -8.79
C TYR A 127 18.35 18.17 -10.06
N MET A 128 17.02 18.07 -10.13
CA MET A 128 16.24 18.57 -11.29
C MET A 128 16.24 20.09 -11.37
N TRP A 129 16.01 20.79 -10.26
CA TRP A 129 15.91 22.25 -10.27
C TRP A 129 17.21 23.01 -10.06
N LYS A 130 18.33 22.29 -9.85
CA LYS A 130 19.64 22.89 -9.53
C LYS A 130 19.55 23.90 -8.38
N GLU A 131 18.59 23.72 -7.49
CA GLU A 131 18.44 24.56 -6.31
C GLU A 131 19.51 24.19 -5.28
N SER A 132 20.00 25.18 -4.53
CA SER A 132 20.84 24.94 -3.37
C SER A 132 19.97 24.89 -2.12
N LEU A 133 19.50 23.71 -1.72
CA LEU A 133 18.84 23.53 -0.42
C LEU A 133 19.83 23.07 0.64
N ASN A 134 19.60 23.54 1.87
CA ASN A 134 20.37 23.13 3.03
C ASN A 134 20.01 21.69 3.42
N LEU A 135 20.98 20.77 3.37
CA LEU A 135 20.80 19.36 3.73
C LEU A 135 20.23 19.18 5.14
N ALA A 136 20.59 20.05 6.09
CA ALA A 136 20.06 19.99 7.45
C ALA A 136 18.55 20.27 7.48
N PHE A 137 18.06 21.18 6.62
CA PHE A 137 16.65 21.49 6.53
C PHE A 137 15.84 20.31 5.96
N ILE A 138 16.37 19.63 4.94
CA ILE A 138 15.75 18.43 4.33
C ILE A 138 15.64 17.30 5.36
N LEU A 139 16.74 17.01 6.05
CA LEU A 139 16.76 15.96 7.07
C LEU A 139 15.76 16.23 8.20
N ILE A 140 15.64 17.48 8.65
CA ILE A 140 14.66 17.86 9.68
C ILE A 140 13.23 17.73 9.13
N LYS A 141 12.94 18.25 7.93
CA LYS A 141 11.63 18.17 7.28
C LYS A 141 11.18 16.71 7.12
N ASP A 142 12.04 15.87 6.56
CA ASP A 142 11.73 14.47 6.24
C ASP A 142 11.66 13.59 7.48
N GLY A 143 12.48 13.90 8.49
CA GLY A 143 12.36 13.30 9.81
C GLY A 143 11.01 13.60 10.45
N LEU A 144 10.58 14.87 10.45
CA LEU A 144 9.27 15.27 10.97
C LEU A 144 8.10 14.64 10.20
N ALA A 145 8.20 14.60 8.87
CA ALA A 145 7.19 13.97 8.01
C ALA A 145 7.07 12.47 8.29
N GLY A 146 8.20 11.77 8.46
CA GLY A 146 8.21 10.36 8.85
C GLY A 146 7.60 10.13 10.23
N VAL A 147 7.97 10.94 11.23
CA VAL A 147 7.42 10.82 12.60
C VAL A 147 5.90 11.02 12.57
N PHE A 148 5.42 12.05 11.89
CA PHE A 148 3.99 12.28 11.71
C PHE A 148 3.28 11.09 11.06
N PHE A 149 3.86 10.55 9.99
CA PHE A 149 3.32 9.38 9.29
C PHE A 149 3.29 8.12 10.16
N GLY A 150 4.36 7.86 10.93
CA GLY A 150 4.43 6.74 11.87
C GLY A 150 3.37 6.81 12.96
N VAL A 151 3.12 8.01 13.50
CA VAL A 151 2.06 8.23 14.50
C VAL A 151 0.69 7.95 13.89
N MET A 152 0.42 8.43 12.67
CA MET A 152 -0.84 8.15 11.96
C MET A 152 -1.05 6.64 11.75
N ILE A 153 -0.01 5.93 11.32
CA ILE A 153 -0.04 4.47 11.13
C ILE A 153 -0.29 3.74 12.45
N TYR A 154 0.31 4.20 13.55
CA TYR A 154 0.07 3.62 14.87
C TYR A 154 -1.41 3.67 15.27
N PHE A 155 -2.07 4.79 15.06
CA PHE A 155 -3.51 4.91 15.33
C PHE A 155 -4.34 4.02 14.42
N VAL A 156 -3.97 3.88 13.15
CA VAL A 156 -4.63 2.95 12.22
C VAL A 156 -4.51 1.51 12.71
N TYR A 157 -3.30 1.04 13.05
CA TYR A 157 -3.10 -0.31 13.58
C TYR A 157 -3.82 -0.53 14.92
N LYS A 158 -3.77 0.45 15.83
CA LYS A 158 -4.50 0.35 17.11
C LYS A 158 -6.01 0.20 16.89
N ARG A 159 -6.59 0.88 15.89
CA ARG A 159 -8.01 0.77 15.53
C ARG A 159 -8.40 -0.55 14.86
N ARG A 160 -7.42 -1.38 14.46
CA ARG A 160 -7.66 -2.73 13.92
C ARG A 160 -7.83 -3.79 15.01
N ILE A 161 -7.36 -3.53 16.23
CA ILE A 161 -7.42 -4.50 17.32
C ILE A 161 -8.77 -4.37 18.06
N VAL A 162 -9.52 -5.47 18.11
CA VAL A 162 -10.78 -5.56 18.86
C VAL A 162 -10.60 -6.47 20.06
N LYS A 163 -10.76 -5.90 21.27
CA LYS A 163 -10.70 -6.64 22.53
C LYS A 163 -12.00 -7.42 22.73
N LYS A 164 -11.90 -8.73 22.99
CA LYS A 164 -13.02 -9.61 23.32
C LYS A 164 -13.05 -10.06 24.78
N TYR A 165 -12.02 -9.76 25.55
CA TYR A 165 -12.04 -9.94 27.01
C TYR A 165 -12.84 -8.83 27.69
N LYS A 166 -13.50 -9.18 28.81
CA LYS A 166 -14.09 -8.18 29.71
C LYS A 166 -12.95 -7.42 30.39
N ILE A 167 -13.06 -6.10 30.40
CA ILE A 167 -12.28 -5.26 31.29
C ILE A 167 -13.01 -5.39 32.63
N GLU A 168 -12.45 -6.16 33.56
CA GLU A 168 -12.83 -6.06 34.97
C GLU A 168 -12.37 -4.72 35.55
#